data_AF-A0A5K0V943-F1
#
_entry.id   AF-A0A5K0V943-F1
#
_cell.length_a   1.000
_cell.length_b   1.000
_cell.length_c   1.000
_cell.angle_alpha   90.00
_cell.angle_beta   90.00
_cell.angle_gamma   90.00
#
_symmetry.space_group_name_H-M   'P 1'
#
loop_
_entity.id
_entity.type
_entity.pdbx_description
1 polymer ?
#
loop_
_entity_poly.entity_id
_entity_poly.type
_entity_poly.pdbx_seq_one_letter_code
_entity_poly.pdbx_strand_id
1 'polypeptide(L)' 'FDDSNAEGLRMAMKAGGVEEAGLFDFDPKCINWEEYCMKVYYPGLVRYVMMQK' A
#
# COMPACT_ATOMS: atom_id res chain seq x y z
N PHE A 1 -7.43 -9.57 -4.76
CA PHE A 1 -7.20 -8.11 -4.69
C PHE A 1 -6.41 -7.79 -5.94
N ASP A 2 -7.04 -7.24 -6.97
CA ASP A 2 -6.31 -6.81 -8.16
C ASP A 2 -5.75 -5.40 -7.92
N ASP A 3 -4.66 -5.07 -8.59
CA ASP A 3 -3.94 -3.81 -8.47
C ASP A 3 -4.37 -2.78 -9.54
N SER A 4 -5.50 -2.99 -10.23
CA SER A 4 -5.90 -2.18 -11.39
C SER A 4 -6.06 -0.70 -11.04
N ASN A 5 -6.58 -0.39 -9.85
CA ASN A 5 -6.72 0.99 -9.39
C ASN A 5 -5.36 1.63 -9.09
N ALA A 6 -4.42 0.87 -8.50
CA ALA A 6 -3.06 1.35 -8.23
C ALA A 6 -2.30 1.57 -9.54
N GLU A 7 -2.48 0.69 -10.52
CA GLU A 7 -1.90 0.83 -11.85
C GLU A 7 -2.46 2.05 -12.59
N GLY A 8 -3.77 2.27 -12.53
CA GLY A 8 -4.40 3.47 -13.10
C GLY A 8 -3.87 4.76 -12.48
N LEU A 9 -3.68 4.77 -11.15
CA LEU A 9 -3.11 5.91 -10.44
C LEU A 9 -1.66 6.16 -10.87
N ARG A 10 -0.85 5.09 -10.97
CA ARG A 10 0.54 5.15 -11.41
C ARG A 10 0.69 5.70 -12.82
N MET A 11 -0.18 5.27 -13.74
CA MET A 11 -0.20 5.76 -15.12
C MET A 11 -0.57 7.25 -15.19
N ALA A 12 -1.54 7.69 -14.38
CA ALA A 12 -1.91 9.11 -14.29
C ALA A 12 -0.78 9.98 -13.72
N MET A 13 -0.09 9.49 -12.67
CA MET A 13 1.05 10.19 -12.07
C MET A 13 2.23 10.32 -13.04
N LYS A 14 2.56 9.24 -13.77
CA LYS A 14 3.59 9.25 -14.83
C LYS A 14 3.25 10.22 -15.97
N ALA A 15 1.97 10.28 -16.36
CA ALA A 15 1.51 11.20 -17.40
C ALA A 15 1.56 12.68 -16.97
N GLY A 16 1.43 12.96 -15.67
CA GLY A 16 1.46 14.32 -15.12
C GLY A 16 2.85 14.96 -15.00
N GLY A 17 3.92 14.25 -15.32
CA GLY A 17 5.30 14.78 -15.26
C GLY A 17 5.83 15.05 -13.85
N VAL A 18 5.21 14.43 -12.84
CA VAL A 18 5.63 14.52 -11.43
C VAL A 18 6.91 13.69 -11.28
N GLU A 19 8.07 14.32 -11.06
CA GLU A 19 9.35 13.60 -10.87
C GLU A 19 9.26 12.58 -9.72
N GLU A 20 8.46 12.89 -8.70
CA GLU A 20 8.22 12.03 -7.55
C GLU A 20 7.38 10.79 -7.87
N ALA A 21 6.75 10.72 -9.06
CA ALA A 21 5.96 9.56 -9.47
C ALA A 21 6.80 8.28 -9.61
N GLY A 22 8.08 8.42 -9.93
CA GLY A 22 9.03 7.30 -9.91
C GLY A 22 9.53 6.95 -8.51
N LEU A 23 9.46 7.90 -7.56
CA LEU A 23 9.91 7.72 -6.17
C LEU A 23 8.85 7.02 -5.32
N PHE A 24 7.57 7.23 -5.64
CA PHE A 24 6.41 6.61 -5.01
C PHE A 24 5.78 5.54 -5.93
N ASP A 25 6.60 4.68 -6.54
CA ASP A 25 6.10 3.52 -7.28
C ASP A 25 5.53 2.48 -6.29
N PHE A 26 4.29 2.72 -5.86
CA PHE A 26 3.53 1.83 -4.99
C PHE A 26 3.17 0.55 -5.76
N ASP A 27 4.12 -0.38 -5.84
CA ASP A 27 3.87 -1.73 -6.32
C ASP A 27 3.45 -2.63 -5.13
N PRO A 28 2.16 -2.92 -4.95
CA PRO A 28 1.72 -3.81 -3.88
C PRO A 28 2.32 -5.23 -4.01
N LYS A 29 2.81 -5.64 -5.19
CA LYS A 29 3.40 -6.97 -5.39
C LYS A 29 4.79 -7.09 -4.76
N CYS A 30 5.47 -6.00 -4.44
CA CYS A 30 6.78 -6.05 -3.77
C CYS A 30 6.68 -6.34 -2.27
N ILE A 31 5.48 -6.29 -1.69
CA ILE A 31 5.24 -6.50 -0.27
C ILE A 31 5.11 -8.01 0.00
N ASN A 32 5.85 -8.51 0.98
CA ASN A 32 5.56 -9.81 1.58
C ASN A 32 4.29 -9.70 2.44
N TRP A 33 3.13 -9.93 1.81
CA TRP A 33 1.82 -9.73 2.43
C TRP A 33 1.58 -10.62 3.64
N GLU A 34 2.07 -11.85 3.64
CA GLU A 34 1.92 -12.76 4.78
C GLU A 34 2.63 -12.19 6.01
N GLU A 35 3.89 -11.79 5.84
CA GLU A 35 4.69 -11.22 6.90
C GLU A 35 4.16 -9.87 7.38
N TYR A 36 3.76 -9.00 6.45
CA TYR A 36 3.14 -7.70 6.78
C TYR A 36 1.87 -7.89 7.61
N CYS A 37 0.99 -8.81 7.19
CA CYS A 37 -0.26 -9.06 7.89
C CYS A 37 0.00 -9.56 9.32
N MET A 38 0.88 -10.55 9.47
CA MET A 38 1.16 -11.16 10.78
C MET A 38 1.92 -10.23 11.73
N LYS A 39 2.91 -9.49 11.23
CA LYS A 39 3.83 -8.71 12.09
C LYS A 39 3.39 -7.26 12.29
N VAL A 40 2.66 -6.68 11.34
CA VAL A 40 2.29 -5.25 11.36
C VAL A 40 0.79 -5.08 11.47
N TYR A 41 0.01 -5.61 10.51
CA TYR A 41 -1.41 -5.31 10.40
C TYR A 41 -2.23 -5.85 11.58
N TYR A 42 -2.19 -7.16 11.86
CA TYR A 42 -2.98 -7.76 12.94
C TYR A 42 -2.64 -7.20 14.33
N PRO A 43 -1.35 -7.07 14.72
CA PRO A 43 -1.01 -6.45 16.00
C PRO A 43 -1.50 -5.01 16.11
N GLY A 44 -1.38 -4.23 15.03
CA GLY A 44 -1.89 -2.85 14.98
C GLY A 44 -3.41 -2.78 15.10
N LEU A 45 -4.12 -3.63 14.35
CA LEU A 45 -5.58 -3.74 14.38
C LEU A 45 -6.08 -4.05 15.80
N VAL A 46 -5.48 -5.05 16.45
CA VAL A 46 -5.85 -5.43 17.81
C VAL A 46 -5.62 -4.26 18.78
N ARG A 47 -4.43 -3.65 18.74
CA ARG A 47 -4.03 -2.59 19.67
C ARG A 47 -4.85 -1.32 19.52
N TYR A 48 -5.09 -0.89 18.28
CA TYR A 48 -5.58 0.46 17.99
C TYR A 48 -7.02 0.52 17.50
N VAL A 49 -7.63 -0.60 17.15
CA VAL A 49 -9.03 -0.61 16.67
C VAL A 49 -9.88 -1.45 17.62
N MET A 50 -9.45 -2.68 17.91
CA MET A 50 -10.27 -3.62 18.70
C MET A 50 -10.17 -3.37 20.21
N MET A 51 -9.03 -2.89 20.71
CA MET A 51 -8.81 -2.61 22.13
C MET A 51 -8.97 -1.12 22.49
N GLN A 52 -9.57 -0.31 21.61
CA GLN A 52 -9.97 1.05 21.95
C GLN A 52 -11.04 0.99 23.06
N LYS A 53 -10.76 1.65 24.19
CA LYS A 53 -11.70 1.83 25.31
C LYS A 53 -12.54 3.08 25.11
#